data_AF-A0A846IZN6-F1
#
_entry.id   AF-A0A846IZN6-F1
#
_cell.length_a   1.000
_cell.length_b   1.000
_cell.length_c   1.000
_cell.angle_alpha   90.00
_cell.angle_beta   90.00
_cell.angle_gamma   90.00
#
_symmetry.space_group_name_H-M   'P 1'
#
loop_
_entity.id
_entity.type
_entity.pdbx_description
1 polymer ?
#
loop_
_entity_poly.entity_id
_entity_poly.type
_entity_poly.pdbx_seq_one_letter_code
_entity_poly.pdbx_strand_id
1 'polypeptide(L)'
;MSNIDSKSYKTSNPWRKPMSNIAWGFVFTAMTFNFLSLQYILPTIGVALLYIGFSDLRKENKEFNIAWIFSIINMVIHVLSLIYANTPLNINFKNNVIRIFILSAFQVSFLLIFRKGLKKVFEKADARPSKDPLLGVIIWRIVILIFVIEEFGSVWYIYIPVIFFYFYNFRLLYKLGDDLSYIKFNDLDNTVRLMSKKHVWQYIIGCAFIVIICILGSNHIRLNSIEFISTKISERRDRLINIGFPEVILKDISDDEVDILKDAIHIDVSSKLLMFDPNEETIKDESGIYNTIHKPGKSNLKATTIYVELKDNRMYAIEYFQWLGGSAYWHDGFTISGSEKLRLINGRLLYEKNGTSYSADIPRLKNEMISQSDLFGYESQSEKIAGAVNYPFGSDRQRGYVFYQLDIRKDVGTGCNIFNYIHYSTPFRSSYEETERKNLIFTNKLRQHSTSFTTKSYRKTNE
;
A
#
# COMPACT_ATOMS: atom_id res chain seq x y z
N MET A 1 -4.84 -66.29 -31.88
CA MET A 1 -3.41 -65.92 -31.75
C MET A 1 -3.02 -65.22 -33.05
N SER A 2 -2.55 -63.98 -33.11
CA SER A 2 -1.80 -63.17 -32.15
C SER A 2 -2.25 -61.70 -32.17
N ASN A 3 -2.47 -61.15 -30.97
CA ASN A 3 -2.62 -59.72 -30.72
C ASN A 3 -1.34 -58.98 -31.14
N ILE A 4 -1.46 -58.03 -32.06
CA ILE A 4 -0.46 -56.97 -32.24
C ILE A 4 -0.85 -55.86 -31.26
N ASP A 5 -0.19 -55.87 -30.10
CA ASP A 5 -0.25 -54.77 -29.13
C ASP A 5 0.26 -53.48 -29.79
N SER A 6 -0.69 -52.65 -30.24
CA SER A 6 -0.43 -51.25 -30.57
C SER A 6 -0.25 -50.44 -29.29
N LYS A 7 0.87 -50.65 -28.60
CA LYS A 7 1.36 -49.67 -27.62
C LYS A 7 1.85 -48.45 -28.38
N SER A 8 0.94 -47.50 -28.60
CA SER A 8 1.31 -46.14 -28.99
C SER A 8 2.11 -45.51 -27.84
N TYR A 9 3.43 -45.61 -27.91
CA TYR A 9 4.29 -44.74 -27.13
C TYR A 9 4.07 -43.32 -27.65
N LYS A 10 3.19 -42.56 -26.99
CA LYS A 10 3.19 -41.09 -27.08
C LYS A 10 4.57 -40.65 -26.61
N THR A 11 5.51 -40.48 -27.52
CA THR A 11 6.78 -39.81 -27.27
C THR A 11 6.44 -38.40 -26.78
N SER A 12 6.47 -38.19 -25.46
CA SER A 12 6.19 -36.88 -24.87
C SER A 12 7.28 -35.93 -25.35
N ASN A 13 6.93 -34.92 -26.15
CA ASN A 13 7.86 -33.87 -26.58
C ASN A 13 8.60 -33.29 -25.35
N PRO A 14 9.92 -33.50 -25.21
CA PRO A 14 10.67 -33.09 -24.03
C PRO A 14 10.84 -31.57 -23.92
N TRP A 15 10.69 -30.83 -25.03
CA TRP A 15 10.83 -29.37 -25.10
C TRP A 15 9.54 -28.63 -24.73
N ARG A 16 8.38 -29.23 -25.00
CA ARG A 16 7.07 -28.59 -24.84
C ARG A 16 6.84 -28.04 -23.45
N LYS A 17 7.11 -28.85 -22.42
CA LYS A 17 6.85 -28.48 -21.03
C LYS A 17 7.84 -27.43 -20.51
N PRO A 18 9.17 -27.58 -20.67
CA PRO A 18 10.12 -26.53 -20.30
C PRO A 18 9.87 -25.20 -21.01
N MET A 19 9.62 -25.22 -22.32
CA MET A 19 9.32 -24.00 -23.09
C MET A 19 8.00 -23.35 -22.65
N SER A 20 6.96 -24.15 -22.40
CA SER A 20 5.69 -23.66 -21.84
C SER A 20 5.89 -23.00 -20.48
N ASN A 21 6.67 -23.61 -19.58
CA ASN A 21 6.97 -23.03 -18.27
C ASN A 21 7.74 -21.71 -18.41
N ILE A 22 8.77 -21.65 -19.25
CA ILE A 22 9.55 -20.42 -19.45
C ILE A 22 8.67 -19.31 -20.01
N ALA A 23 7.86 -19.64 -21.02
CA ALA A 23 6.97 -18.68 -21.64
C ALA A 23 6.00 -18.12 -20.59
N TRP A 24 5.23 -18.97 -19.90
CA TRP A 24 4.27 -18.52 -18.88
C TRP A 24 4.97 -17.80 -17.73
N GLY A 25 6.20 -18.21 -17.41
CA GLY A 25 7.09 -17.55 -16.48
C GLY A 25 7.28 -16.07 -16.82
N PHE A 26 7.70 -15.77 -18.05
CA PHE A 26 7.86 -14.39 -18.52
C PHE A 26 6.56 -13.61 -18.50
N VAL A 27 5.44 -14.21 -18.92
CA VAL A 27 4.10 -13.58 -18.89
C VAL A 27 3.71 -13.16 -17.49
N PHE A 28 3.78 -14.08 -16.53
CA PHE A 28 3.38 -13.78 -15.15
C PHE A 28 4.33 -12.82 -14.44
N THR A 29 5.60 -12.73 -14.85
CA THR A 29 6.51 -11.70 -14.33
C THR A 29 6.29 -10.31 -14.94
N ALA A 30 5.62 -10.21 -16.09
CA ALA A 30 5.35 -8.94 -16.76
C ALA A 30 3.96 -8.38 -16.44
N MET A 31 2.99 -9.24 -16.13
CA MET A 31 1.62 -8.85 -15.79
C MET A 31 1.50 -8.39 -14.35
N THR A 32 0.95 -7.20 -14.15
CA THR A 32 0.57 -6.68 -12.85
C THR A 32 -0.94 -6.39 -12.83
N PHE A 33 -1.64 -6.97 -11.85
CA PHE A 33 -3.05 -6.69 -11.61
C PHE A 33 -3.23 -6.26 -10.17
N ASN A 34 -3.76 -5.05 -9.96
CA ASN A 34 -3.84 -4.40 -8.65
C ASN A 34 -5.05 -4.86 -7.80
N PHE A 35 -5.57 -6.06 -8.07
CA PHE A 35 -6.69 -6.64 -7.33
C PHE A 35 -6.30 -8.03 -6.81
N LEU A 36 -6.89 -8.44 -5.67
CA LEU A 36 -6.66 -9.75 -5.04
C LEU A 36 -5.17 -10.12 -4.83
N SER A 37 -4.30 -9.12 -4.67
CA SER A 37 -2.85 -9.30 -4.54
C SER A 37 -2.17 -10.02 -5.72
N LEU A 38 -2.81 -10.06 -6.91
CA LEU A 38 -2.26 -10.72 -8.10
C LEU A 38 -0.93 -10.12 -8.53
N GLN A 39 -0.71 -8.82 -8.27
CA GLN A 39 0.56 -8.12 -8.50
C GLN A 39 1.77 -8.77 -7.79
N TYR A 40 1.57 -9.59 -6.76
CA TYR A 40 2.65 -10.34 -6.09
C TYR A 40 2.56 -11.84 -6.37
N ILE A 41 1.34 -12.39 -6.46
CA ILE A 41 1.11 -13.82 -6.67
C ILE A 41 1.59 -14.23 -8.06
N LEU A 42 1.19 -13.52 -9.12
CA LEU A 42 1.58 -13.87 -10.49
C LEU A 42 3.09 -13.81 -10.68
N PRO A 43 3.82 -12.74 -10.31
CA PRO A 43 5.27 -12.75 -10.44
C PRO A 43 5.95 -13.86 -9.64
N THR A 44 5.45 -14.19 -8.45
CA THR A 44 5.99 -15.31 -7.66
C THR A 44 5.85 -16.65 -8.38
N ILE A 45 4.67 -16.91 -8.97
CA ILE A 45 4.45 -18.10 -9.81
C ILE A 45 5.32 -18.04 -11.07
N GLY A 46 5.43 -16.87 -11.70
CA GLY A 46 6.21 -16.67 -12.92
C GLY A 46 7.69 -16.98 -12.72
N VAL A 47 8.29 -16.46 -11.66
CA VAL A 47 9.68 -16.72 -11.28
C VAL A 47 9.92 -18.20 -11.00
N ALA A 48 8.99 -18.86 -10.32
CA ALA A 48 9.04 -20.31 -10.09
C ALA A 48 8.98 -21.12 -11.39
N LEU A 49 8.13 -20.73 -12.34
CA LEU A 49 8.03 -21.38 -13.65
C LEU A 49 9.31 -21.19 -14.48
N LEU A 50 9.92 -20.00 -14.46
CA LEU A 50 11.22 -19.76 -15.08
C LEU A 50 12.29 -20.71 -14.51
N TYR A 51 12.36 -20.85 -13.18
CA TYR A 51 13.28 -21.76 -12.54
C TYR A 51 13.09 -23.22 -12.99
N ILE A 52 11.87 -23.74 -12.96
CA ILE A 52 11.59 -25.12 -13.40
C ILE A 52 11.99 -25.30 -14.87
N GLY A 53 11.53 -24.39 -15.73
CA GLY A 53 11.76 -24.50 -17.16
C GLY A 53 13.24 -24.46 -17.53
N PHE A 54 14.04 -23.56 -16.95
CA PHE A 54 15.49 -23.56 -17.19
C PHE A 54 16.23 -24.68 -16.48
N SER A 55 15.75 -25.13 -15.31
CA SER A 55 16.31 -26.29 -14.59
C SER A 55 16.22 -27.56 -15.43
N ASP A 56 15.12 -27.74 -16.15
CA ASP A 56 14.93 -28.86 -17.07
C ASP A 56 15.88 -28.77 -18.28
N LEU A 57 16.26 -27.57 -18.73
CA LEU A 57 17.11 -27.36 -19.92
C LEU A 57 18.60 -27.20 -19.61
N ARG A 58 19.00 -27.10 -18.34
CA ARG A 58 20.35 -26.67 -17.95
C ARG A 58 21.49 -27.54 -18.50
N LYS A 59 21.23 -28.82 -18.81
CA LYS A 59 22.22 -29.77 -19.32
C LYS A 59 22.36 -29.75 -20.85
N GLU A 60 21.49 -29.03 -21.56
CA GLU A 60 21.49 -29.03 -23.03
C GLU A 60 22.67 -28.25 -23.62
N ASN A 61 23.01 -27.10 -23.04
CA ASN A 61 24.21 -26.35 -23.40
C ASN A 61 24.63 -25.37 -22.27
N LYS A 62 25.85 -24.84 -22.39
CA LYS A 62 26.43 -23.90 -21.40
C LYS A 62 25.54 -22.67 -21.18
N GLU A 63 24.93 -22.13 -22.23
CA GLU A 63 24.06 -20.96 -22.16
C GLU A 63 22.77 -21.25 -21.38
N PHE A 64 22.15 -22.42 -21.54
CA PHE A 64 21.01 -22.82 -20.71
C PHE A 64 21.40 -23.06 -19.25
N ASN A 65 22.61 -23.57 -18.99
CA ASN A 65 23.11 -23.64 -17.62
C ASN A 65 23.26 -22.23 -17.00
N ILE A 66 23.78 -21.27 -17.76
CA ILE A 66 23.86 -19.87 -17.32
C ILE A 66 22.44 -19.28 -17.13
N ALA A 67 21.50 -19.55 -18.04
CA ALA A 67 20.11 -19.11 -17.91
C ALA A 67 19.43 -19.70 -16.65
N TRP A 68 19.75 -20.94 -16.31
CA TRP A 68 19.30 -21.54 -15.04
C TRP A 68 19.90 -20.82 -13.82
N ILE A 69 21.19 -20.45 -13.83
CA ILE A 69 21.78 -19.62 -12.78
C ILE A 69 21.08 -18.26 -12.69
N PHE A 70 20.79 -17.61 -13.83
CA PHE A 70 20.00 -16.38 -13.87
C PHE A 70 18.60 -16.56 -13.27
N SER A 71 17.95 -17.70 -13.49
CA SER A 71 16.64 -18.00 -12.88
C SER A 71 16.72 -18.08 -11.35
N ILE A 72 17.82 -18.60 -10.78
CA ILE A 72 18.07 -18.63 -9.34
C ILE A 72 18.31 -17.22 -8.80
N ILE A 73 19.13 -16.42 -9.49
CA ILE A 73 19.35 -15.00 -9.13
C ILE A 73 18.01 -14.25 -9.17
N ASN A 74 17.17 -14.50 -10.18
CA ASN A 74 15.85 -13.90 -10.30
C ASN A 74 14.93 -14.28 -9.12
N MET A 75 15.01 -15.51 -8.61
CA MET A 75 14.29 -15.91 -7.38
C MET A 75 14.72 -15.09 -6.17
N VAL A 76 16.03 -14.87 -5.99
CA VAL A 76 16.56 -14.05 -4.89
C VAL A 76 16.15 -12.59 -5.04
N ILE A 77 16.31 -12.01 -6.23
CA ILE A 77 15.89 -10.63 -6.53
C ILE A 77 14.39 -10.46 -6.26
N HIS A 78 13.56 -11.45 -6.61
CA HIS A 78 12.12 -11.41 -6.34
C HIS A 78 11.79 -11.47 -4.85
N VAL A 79 12.48 -12.31 -4.06
CA VAL A 79 12.31 -12.31 -2.60
C VAL A 79 12.69 -10.95 -2.00
N LEU A 80 13.82 -10.38 -2.44
CA LEU A 80 14.24 -9.04 -2.02
C LEU A 80 13.23 -7.97 -2.44
N SER A 81 12.61 -8.09 -3.62
CA SER A 81 11.57 -7.15 -4.08
C SER A 81 10.31 -7.25 -3.24
N LEU A 82 9.91 -8.45 -2.79
CA LEU A 82 8.81 -8.66 -1.86
C LEU A 82 9.10 -8.04 -0.49
N ILE A 83 10.31 -8.23 0.06
CA ILE A 83 10.72 -7.59 1.32
C ILE A 83 10.69 -6.07 1.16
N TYR A 84 11.31 -5.55 0.10
CA TYR A 84 11.34 -4.12 -0.19
C TYR A 84 9.92 -3.55 -0.26
N ALA A 85 9.02 -4.16 -1.05
CA ALA A 85 7.66 -3.68 -1.23
C ALA A 85 6.84 -3.70 0.07
N ASN A 86 7.05 -4.68 0.95
CA ASN A 86 6.26 -4.87 2.17
C ASN A 86 6.95 -4.30 3.44
N THR A 87 7.95 -3.43 3.28
CA THR A 87 8.65 -2.76 4.40
C THR A 87 8.78 -1.26 4.16
N PRO A 88 9.13 -0.44 5.18
CA PRO A 88 9.35 1.00 5.02
C PRO A 88 10.45 1.37 4.02
N LEU A 89 11.26 0.41 3.55
CA LEU A 89 12.26 0.62 2.51
C LEU A 89 11.62 1.13 1.20
N ASN A 90 10.39 0.70 0.88
CA ASN A 90 9.69 1.10 -0.34
C ASN A 90 9.51 2.62 -0.47
N ILE A 91 9.24 3.30 0.65
CA ILE A 91 8.97 4.74 0.68
C ILE A 91 10.23 5.57 0.96
N ASN A 92 11.22 4.99 1.63
CA ASN A 92 12.44 5.70 2.03
C ASN A 92 13.48 5.80 0.89
N PHE A 93 13.52 4.81 -0.01
CA PHE A 93 14.44 4.82 -1.15
C PHE A 93 13.81 5.48 -2.38
N LYS A 94 14.11 6.76 -2.61
CA LYS A 94 13.59 7.56 -3.73
C LYS A 94 14.23 7.27 -5.10
N ASN A 95 15.26 6.42 -5.17
CA ASN A 95 16.00 6.20 -6.42
C ASN A 95 15.38 5.10 -7.31
N ASN A 96 14.12 5.31 -7.68
CA ASN A 96 13.36 4.35 -8.48
C ASN A 96 13.93 4.19 -9.90
N VAL A 97 14.50 5.25 -10.48
CA VAL A 97 15.06 5.24 -11.84
C VAL A 97 16.23 4.25 -11.94
N ILE A 98 17.25 4.37 -11.08
CA ILE A 98 18.42 3.46 -11.12
C ILE A 98 17.98 2.01 -10.92
N ARG A 99 17.03 1.76 -10.00
CA ARG A 99 16.49 0.42 -9.77
C ARG A 99 15.81 -0.14 -11.01
N ILE A 100 14.98 0.64 -11.70
CA ILE A 100 14.29 0.25 -12.94
C ILE A 100 15.32 -0.11 -14.02
N PHE A 101 16.39 0.67 -14.16
CA PHE A 101 17.47 0.40 -15.11
C PHE A 101 18.21 -0.90 -14.79
N ILE A 102 18.64 -1.11 -13.53
CA ILE A 102 19.36 -2.32 -13.12
C ILE A 102 18.50 -3.58 -13.35
N LEU A 103 17.23 -3.55 -12.93
CA LEU A 103 16.31 -4.68 -13.12
C LEU A 103 16.02 -4.95 -14.60
N SER A 104 15.90 -3.90 -15.42
CA SER A 104 15.70 -4.05 -16.86
C SER A 104 16.94 -4.58 -17.56
N ALA A 105 18.13 -4.11 -17.20
CA ALA A 105 19.40 -4.62 -17.72
C ALA A 105 19.59 -6.11 -17.37
N PHE A 106 19.25 -6.51 -16.15
CA PHE A 106 19.26 -7.91 -15.74
C PHE A 106 18.31 -8.76 -16.60
N GLN A 107 17.06 -8.31 -16.79
CA GLN A 107 16.08 -9.06 -17.58
C GLN A 107 16.42 -9.14 -19.07
N VAL A 108 16.95 -8.06 -19.67
CA VAL A 108 17.45 -8.09 -21.06
C VAL A 108 18.63 -9.05 -21.19
N SER A 109 19.57 -9.04 -20.24
CA SER A 109 20.70 -9.97 -20.22
C SER A 109 20.23 -11.43 -20.12
N PHE A 110 19.23 -11.70 -19.27
CA PHE A 110 18.61 -13.01 -19.13
C PHE A 110 17.99 -13.49 -20.45
N LEU A 111 17.22 -12.64 -21.13
CA LEU A 111 16.63 -12.93 -22.43
C LEU A 111 17.68 -13.16 -23.53
N LEU A 112 18.78 -12.40 -23.53
CA LEU A 112 19.89 -12.57 -24.49
C LEU A 112 20.60 -13.92 -24.30
N ILE A 113 20.84 -14.33 -23.06
CA ILE A 113 21.46 -15.63 -22.75
C ILE A 113 20.52 -16.77 -23.17
N PHE A 114 19.21 -16.64 -22.87
CA PHE A 114 18.22 -17.60 -23.32
C PHE A 114 18.19 -17.71 -24.86
N ARG A 115 18.16 -16.57 -25.56
CA ARG A 115 18.20 -16.51 -27.02
C ARG A 115 19.44 -17.18 -27.58
N LYS A 116 20.61 -16.97 -26.98
CA LYS A 116 21.86 -17.61 -27.39
C LYS A 116 21.82 -19.12 -27.20
N GLY A 117 21.29 -19.60 -26.07
CA GLY A 117 21.12 -21.03 -25.81
C GLY A 117 20.19 -21.71 -26.80
N LEU A 118 19.09 -21.05 -27.16
CA LEU A 118 18.15 -21.53 -28.16
C LEU A 118 18.78 -21.60 -29.57
N LYS A 119 19.52 -20.56 -29.98
CA LYS A 119 20.23 -20.57 -31.29
C LYS A 119 21.19 -21.75 -31.41
N LYS A 120 21.94 -22.07 -30.36
CA LYS A 120 22.84 -23.24 -30.35
C LYS A 120 22.12 -24.57 -30.48
N VAL A 121 20.89 -24.70 -29.99
CA VAL A 121 20.08 -25.91 -30.21
C VAL A 121 19.72 -26.06 -31.67
N PHE A 122 19.30 -24.97 -32.32
CA PHE A 122 19.00 -24.95 -33.74
C PHE A 122 20.25 -25.24 -34.60
N GLU A 123 21.39 -24.64 -34.27
CA GLU A 123 22.68 -24.92 -34.93
C GLU A 123 23.07 -26.40 -34.81
N LYS A 124 22.91 -27.01 -33.63
CA LYS A 124 23.19 -28.44 -33.41
C LYS A 124 22.28 -29.36 -34.24
N ALA A 125 21.06 -28.91 -34.55
CA ALA A 125 20.08 -29.65 -35.33
C ALA A 125 20.12 -29.32 -36.83
N ASP A 126 21.12 -28.54 -37.29
CA ASP A 126 21.23 -28.01 -38.65
C ASP A 126 19.90 -27.38 -39.15
N ALA A 127 19.19 -26.73 -38.24
CA ALA A 127 17.90 -26.11 -38.48
C ALA A 127 18.00 -24.61 -38.29
N ARG A 128 17.16 -23.85 -39.01
CA ARG A 128 17.02 -22.41 -38.79
C ARG A 128 15.66 -22.10 -38.17
N PRO A 129 15.60 -21.31 -37.09
CA PRO A 129 14.31 -20.90 -36.55
C PRO A 129 13.59 -20.01 -37.57
N SER A 130 12.30 -20.27 -37.77
CA SER A 130 11.47 -19.48 -38.71
C SER A 130 11.27 -18.04 -38.24
N LYS A 131 11.28 -17.81 -36.92
CA LYS A 131 11.13 -16.51 -36.27
C LYS A 131 11.98 -16.45 -34.99
N ASP A 132 12.30 -15.24 -34.55
CA ASP A 132 13.04 -14.98 -33.31
C ASP A 132 12.15 -14.23 -32.30
N PRO A 133 11.26 -14.96 -31.59
CA PRO A 133 10.34 -14.33 -30.63
C PRO A 133 11.07 -13.66 -29.46
N LEU A 134 12.26 -14.14 -29.09
CA LEU A 134 13.03 -13.57 -27.99
C LEU A 134 13.62 -12.21 -28.33
N LEU A 135 14.07 -12.00 -29.57
CA LEU A 135 14.42 -10.66 -30.03
C LEU A 135 13.24 -9.70 -29.93
N GLY A 136 12.04 -10.15 -30.32
CA GLY A 136 10.83 -9.33 -30.20
C GLY A 136 10.50 -8.95 -28.75
N VAL A 137 10.62 -9.88 -27.79
CA VAL A 137 10.45 -9.59 -26.35
C VAL A 137 11.51 -8.60 -25.84
N ILE A 138 12.77 -8.72 -26.30
CA ILE A 138 13.83 -7.77 -25.95
C ILE A 138 13.51 -6.36 -26.47
N ILE A 139 13.12 -6.24 -27.74
CA ILE A 139 12.73 -4.96 -28.35
C ILE A 139 11.56 -4.36 -27.57
N TRP A 140 10.53 -5.17 -27.29
CA TRP A 140 9.38 -4.75 -26.50
C TRP A 140 9.79 -4.18 -25.14
N ARG A 141 10.75 -4.83 -24.46
CA ARG A 141 11.23 -4.36 -23.16
C ARG A 141 11.96 -3.02 -23.24
N ILE A 142 12.76 -2.81 -24.27
CA ILE A 142 13.45 -1.53 -24.51
C ILE A 142 12.43 -0.41 -24.78
N VAL A 143 11.40 -0.68 -25.59
CA VAL A 143 10.33 0.30 -25.86
C VAL A 143 9.58 0.70 -24.60
N ILE A 144 9.20 -0.27 -23.74
CA ILE A 144 8.56 0.03 -22.45
C ILE A 144 9.46 0.89 -21.56
N LEU A 145 10.78 0.62 -21.53
CA LEU A 145 11.72 1.40 -20.74
C LEU A 145 11.77 2.86 -21.22
N ILE A 146 11.76 3.10 -22.53
CA ILE A 146 11.70 4.45 -23.12
C ILE A 146 10.40 5.15 -22.69
N PHE A 147 9.26 4.45 -22.74
CA PHE A 147 7.98 5.03 -22.32
C PHE A 147 7.94 5.46 -20.86
N VAL A 148 8.63 4.71 -19.99
CA VAL A 148 8.74 5.05 -18.57
C VAL A 148 9.63 6.28 -18.36
N ILE A 149 10.71 6.43 -19.14
CA ILE A 149 11.65 7.57 -19.03
C ILE A 149 11.00 8.86 -19.54
N GLU A 150 10.27 8.79 -20.65
CA GLU A 150 9.62 9.93 -21.29
C GLU A 150 8.27 10.30 -20.64
N GLU A 151 7.91 9.64 -19.53
CA GLU A 151 6.67 9.89 -18.76
C GLU A 151 5.38 9.87 -19.60
N PHE A 152 5.32 9.02 -20.64
CA PHE A 152 4.14 8.85 -21.51
C PHE A 152 2.91 8.23 -20.82
N GLY A 153 2.88 8.20 -19.48
CA GLY A 153 1.81 7.61 -18.67
C GLY A 153 0.44 8.25 -18.90
N SER A 154 0.37 9.48 -19.39
CA SER A 154 -0.89 10.18 -19.71
C SER A 154 -1.56 9.67 -21.00
N VAL A 155 -0.83 8.98 -21.87
CA VAL A 155 -1.30 8.58 -23.21
C VAL A 155 -1.62 7.09 -23.25
N TRP A 156 -2.68 6.69 -22.56
CA TRP A 156 -3.03 5.28 -22.33
C TRP A 156 -3.17 4.43 -23.61
N TYR A 157 -3.58 5.01 -24.74
CA TYR A 157 -3.80 4.27 -25.98
C TYR A 157 -2.51 3.77 -26.66
N ILE A 158 -1.35 4.40 -26.38
CA ILE A 158 -0.04 3.95 -26.90
C ILE A 158 0.33 2.57 -26.34
N TYR A 159 -0.17 2.21 -25.15
CA TYR A 159 0.11 0.91 -24.54
C TYR A 159 -0.61 -0.26 -25.23
N ILE A 160 -1.72 -0.01 -25.95
CA ILE A 160 -2.51 -1.06 -26.63
C ILE A 160 -1.68 -1.86 -27.65
N PRO A 161 -1.06 -1.24 -28.69
CA PRO A 161 -0.26 -1.99 -29.67
C PRO A 161 0.95 -2.68 -29.03
N VAL A 162 1.53 -2.08 -27.99
CA VAL A 162 2.66 -2.62 -27.26
C VAL A 162 2.27 -3.89 -26.49
N ILE A 163 1.08 -3.93 -25.89
CA ILE A 163 0.53 -5.14 -25.27
C ILE A 163 0.28 -6.24 -26.32
N PHE A 164 -0.32 -5.92 -27.47
CA PHE A 164 -0.52 -6.90 -28.53
C PHE A 164 0.80 -7.48 -29.07
N PHE A 165 1.81 -6.63 -29.25
CA PHE A 165 3.14 -7.05 -29.68
C PHE A 165 3.80 -8.01 -28.69
N TYR A 166 3.62 -7.78 -27.38
CA TYR A 166 4.08 -8.69 -26.34
C TYR A 166 3.44 -10.08 -26.45
N PHE A 167 2.10 -10.14 -26.50
CA PHE A 167 1.37 -11.40 -26.58
C PHE A 167 1.66 -12.17 -27.88
N TYR A 168 1.86 -11.47 -28.99
CA TYR A 168 2.26 -12.08 -30.25
C TYR A 168 3.61 -12.81 -30.12
N ASN A 169 4.63 -12.14 -29.57
CA ASN A 169 5.95 -12.75 -29.37
C ASN A 169 5.90 -13.91 -28.36
N PHE A 170 5.09 -13.79 -27.31
CA PHE A 170 4.87 -14.89 -26.37
C PHE A 170 4.19 -16.11 -27.02
N ARG A 171 3.16 -15.91 -27.84
CA ARG A 171 2.50 -17.00 -28.59
C ARG A 171 3.49 -17.74 -29.48
N LEU A 172 4.39 -17.00 -30.13
CA LEU A 172 5.47 -17.57 -30.94
C LEU A 172 6.47 -18.36 -30.08
N LEU A 173 6.86 -17.84 -28.91
CA LEU A 173 7.74 -18.54 -27.97
C LEU A 173 7.12 -19.85 -27.48
N TYR A 174 5.82 -19.86 -27.17
CA TYR A 174 5.09 -21.06 -26.78
C TYR A 174 5.10 -22.10 -27.91
N LYS A 175 4.75 -21.68 -29.14
CA LYS A 175 4.73 -22.56 -30.31
C LYS A 175 6.11 -23.15 -30.64
N LEU A 176 7.17 -22.41 -30.36
CA LEU A 176 8.54 -22.88 -30.58
C LEU A 176 8.84 -24.18 -29.83
N GLY A 177 8.23 -24.40 -28.66
CA GLY A 177 8.37 -25.66 -27.94
C GLY A 177 7.82 -26.87 -28.69
N ASP A 178 6.79 -26.68 -29.51
CA ASP A 178 6.24 -27.73 -30.38
C ASP A 178 7.13 -27.93 -31.62
N ASP A 179 7.65 -26.84 -32.21
CA ASP A 179 8.57 -26.89 -33.35
C ASP A 179 9.89 -27.60 -33.00
N LEU A 180 10.34 -27.53 -31.74
CA LEU A 180 11.53 -28.21 -31.22
C LEU A 180 11.33 -29.72 -30.95
N SER A 181 10.10 -30.25 -31.13
CA SER A 181 9.78 -31.66 -30.86
C SER A 181 10.64 -32.68 -31.63
N TYR A 182 11.18 -32.26 -32.77
CA TYR A 182 11.99 -33.10 -33.66
C TYR A 182 13.46 -33.19 -33.26
N ILE A 183 13.92 -32.40 -32.27
CA ILE A 183 15.32 -32.36 -31.82
C ILE A 183 15.51 -33.29 -30.61
N LYS A 184 16.46 -34.24 -30.70
CA LYS A 184 16.83 -35.14 -29.61
C LYS A 184 17.37 -34.36 -28.41
N PHE A 185 16.68 -34.48 -27.28
CA PHE A 185 17.07 -33.97 -25.97
C PHE A 185 18.06 -34.97 -25.32
N ASN A 186 19.12 -34.49 -24.66
CA ASN A 186 20.04 -35.40 -23.95
C ASN A 186 19.30 -36.01 -22.75
N ASP A 187 19.32 -37.34 -22.58
CA ASP A 187 18.53 -38.07 -21.57
C ASP A 187 18.45 -37.34 -20.22
N LEU A 188 17.29 -36.72 -19.94
CA LEU A 188 17.06 -36.01 -18.70
C LEU A 188 16.64 -37.02 -17.63
N ASP A 189 17.48 -37.16 -16.61
CA ASP A 189 17.19 -37.98 -15.45
C ASP A 189 15.87 -37.52 -14.77
N ASN A 190 14.93 -38.47 -14.59
CA ASN A 190 13.64 -38.23 -13.93
C ASN A 190 13.79 -37.72 -12.49
N THR A 191 14.90 -38.06 -11.83
CA THR A 191 15.22 -37.62 -10.46
C THR A 191 15.32 -36.09 -10.37
N VAL A 192 15.87 -35.45 -11.40
CA VAL A 192 16.02 -33.99 -11.46
C VAL A 192 14.65 -33.28 -11.53
N ARG A 193 13.67 -33.88 -12.22
CA ARG A 193 12.30 -33.32 -12.37
C ARG A 193 11.46 -33.42 -11.09
N LEU A 194 11.71 -34.42 -10.24
CA LEU A 194 11.01 -34.57 -8.97
C LEU A 194 11.50 -33.54 -7.94
N MET A 195 12.82 -33.33 -7.89
CA MET A 195 13.46 -32.38 -6.97
C MET A 195 13.07 -30.93 -7.29
N SER A 196 12.92 -30.57 -8.58
CA SER A 196 12.54 -29.22 -9.00
C SER A 196 11.15 -28.80 -8.50
N LYS A 197 10.16 -29.70 -8.47
CA LYS A 197 8.81 -29.40 -7.97
C LYS A 197 8.77 -29.12 -6.47
N LYS A 198 9.52 -29.89 -5.67
CA LYS A 198 9.56 -29.72 -4.20
C LYS A 198 10.14 -28.35 -3.83
N HIS A 199 11.27 -27.97 -4.43
CA HIS A 199 11.91 -26.67 -4.17
C HIS A 199 11.05 -25.48 -4.59
N VAL A 200 10.27 -25.62 -5.66
CA VAL A 200 9.34 -24.57 -6.08
C VAL A 200 8.21 -24.38 -5.07
N TRP A 201 7.64 -25.46 -4.54
CA TRP A 201 6.61 -25.35 -3.52
C TRP A 201 7.17 -24.74 -2.22
N GLN A 202 8.37 -25.15 -1.82
CA GLN A 202 9.11 -24.53 -0.71
C GLN A 202 9.35 -23.03 -0.95
N TYR A 203 9.72 -22.64 -2.17
CA TYR A 203 9.94 -21.24 -2.53
C TYR A 203 8.64 -20.42 -2.44
N ILE A 204 7.53 -20.92 -2.99
CA ILE A 204 6.24 -20.22 -2.96
C ILE A 204 5.78 -20.03 -1.51
N ILE A 205 5.86 -21.07 -0.68
CA ILE A 205 5.53 -20.98 0.75
C ILE A 205 6.48 -20.03 1.46
N GLY A 206 7.78 -20.11 1.18
CA GLY A 206 8.78 -19.20 1.72
C GLY A 206 8.47 -17.74 1.39
N CYS A 207 8.08 -17.44 0.15
CA CYS A 207 7.66 -16.10 -0.25
C CYS A 207 6.42 -15.63 0.52
N ALA A 208 5.41 -16.48 0.66
CA ALA A 208 4.21 -16.16 1.43
C ALA A 208 4.55 -15.88 2.91
N PHE A 209 5.39 -16.70 3.52
CA PHE A 209 5.83 -16.54 4.90
C PHE A 209 6.65 -15.26 5.12
N ILE A 210 7.56 -14.95 4.20
CA ILE A 210 8.33 -13.70 4.21
C ILE A 210 7.41 -12.49 4.12
N VAL A 211 6.44 -12.50 3.20
CA VAL A 211 5.46 -11.41 3.08
C VAL A 211 4.67 -11.25 4.37
N ILE A 212 4.19 -12.34 4.97
CA ILE A 212 3.48 -12.28 6.25
C ILE A 212 4.36 -11.67 7.34
N ILE A 213 5.62 -12.11 7.49
CA ILE A 213 6.55 -11.54 8.47
C ILE A 213 6.78 -10.05 8.23
N CYS A 214 7.03 -9.64 6.98
CA CYS A 214 7.26 -8.24 6.63
C CYS A 214 6.04 -7.37 6.97
N ILE A 215 4.83 -7.85 6.66
CA ILE A 215 3.57 -7.18 7.00
C ILE A 215 3.43 -7.08 8.52
N LEU A 216 3.61 -8.18 9.24
CA LEU A 216 3.48 -8.22 10.69
C LEU A 216 4.48 -7.28 11.38
N GLY A 217 5.73 -7.24 10.92
CA GLY A 217 6.77 -6.39 11.48
C GLY A 217 6.65 -4.91 11.10
N SER A 218 6.27 -4.62 9.85
CA SER A 218 6.29 -3.25 9.33
C SER A 218 5.01 -2.48 9.64
N ASN A 219 3.85 -3.12 9.54
CA ASN A 219 2.57 -2.45 9.80
C ASN A 219 2.30 -2.28 11.30
N HIS A 220 2.91 -3.10 12.14
CA HIS A 220 2.83 -2.97 13.59
C HIS A 220 3.87 -1.96 14.12
N ILE A 221 3.49 -0.68 14.09
CA ILE A 221 4.27 0.41 14.68
C ILE A 221 4.22 0.27 16.20
N ARG A 222 5.36 0.01 16.84
CA ARG A 222 5.44 -0.01 18.30
C ARG A 222 5.37 1.41 18.85
N LEU A 223 4.44 1.63 19.77
CA LEU A 223 4.37 2.86 20.55
C LEU A 223 5.38 2.80 21.70
N ASN A 224 6.12 3.90 21.89
CA ASN A 224 6.92 4.12 23.09
C ASN A 224 6.02 4.70 24.18
N SER A 225 5.22 3.82 24.78
CA SER A 225 4.18 4.22 25.72
C SER A 225 4.72 4.40 27.14
N ILE A 226 4.29 5.48 27.78
CA ILE A 226 4.55 5.78 29.19
C ILE A 226 3.24 5.69 29.98
N GLU A 227 3.32 5.31 31.25
CA GLU A 227 2.14 5.32 32.13
C GLU A 227 1.60 6.75 32.23
N PHE A 228 0.29 6.88 32.04
CA PHE A 228 -0.41 8.16 32.05
C PHE A 228 -1.27 8.25 33.30
N ILE A 229 -0.95 9.21 34.15
CA ILE A 229 -1.77 9.56 35.30
C ILE A 229 -2.63 10.74 34.89
N SER A 230 -3.95 10.54 34.89
CA SER A 230 -4.91 11.62 34.65
C SER A 230 -4.61 12.79 35.57
N THR A 231 -4.53 13.98 34.99
CA THR A 231 -4.15 15.16 35.74
C THR A 231 -5.28 15.59 36.66
N LYS A 232 -4.91 16.07 37.86
CA LYS A 232 -5.88 16.49 38.89
C LYS A 232 -6.55 17.80 38.50
N ILE A 233 -7.74 18.03 39.06
CA ILE A 233 -8.48 19.28 38.96
C ILE A 233 -7.60 20.41 39.52
N SER A 234 -7.51 21.51 38.77
CA SER A 234 -6.79 22.72 39.14
C SER A 234 -7.66 23.93 38.78
N GLU A 235 -7.44 25.07 39.45
CA GLU A 235 -8.20 26.32 39.21
C GLU A 235 -8.21 26.73 37.72
N ARG A 236 -7.10 26.47 37.01
CA ARG A 236 -6.99 26.73 35.57
C ARG A 236 -7.91 25.85 34.74
N ARG A 237 -8.00 24.56 35.09
CA ARG A 237 -8.89 23.60 34.43
C ARG A 237 -10.36 23.94 34.70
N ASP A 238 -10.69 24.32 35.94
CA ASP A 238 -12.05 24.75 36.31
C ASP A 238 -12.48 25.99 35.50
N ARG A 239 -11.57 26.95 35.31
CA ARG A 239 -11.84 28.11 34.46
C ARG A 239 -12.11 27.73 33.00
N LEU A 240 -11.36 26.80 32.41
CA LEU A 240 -11.61 26.33 31.05
C LEU A 240 -12.96 25.60 30.94
N ILE A 241 -13.29 24.76 31.93
CA ILE A 241 -14.59 24.07 32.01
C ILE A 241 -15.73 25.09 32.06
N ASN A 242 -15.60 26.13 32.90
CA ASN A 242 -16.61 27.19 33.04
C ASN A 242 -16.85 27.98 31.75
N ILE A 243 -15.87 28.06 30.84
CA ILE A 243 -15.98 28.75 29.55
C ILE A 243 -16.47 27.79 28.44
N GLY A 244 -16.63 26.49 28.73
CA GLY A 244 -17.21 25.50 27.82
C GLY A 244 -16.25 24.39 27.35
N PHE A 245 -15.05 24.29 27.93
CA PHE A 245 -14.14 23.19 27.58
C PHE A 245 -14.68 21.84 28.09
N PRO A 246 -14.76 20.79 27.26
CA PRO A 246 -15.26 19.48 27.69
C PRO A 246 -14.36 18.83 28.77
N GLU A 247 -14.90 18.60 29.96
CA GLU A 247 -14.16 18.05 31.12
C GLU A 247 -13.45 16.72 30.80
N VAL A 248 -14.14 15.81 30.10
CA VAL A 248 -13.61 14.48 29.76
C VAL A 248 -12.35 14.59 28.88
N ILE A 249 -12.34 15.53 27.94
CA ILE A 249 -11.19 15.74 27.05
C ILE A 249 -10.08 16.47 27.79
N LEU A 250 -10.44 17.44 28.63
CA LEU A 250 -9.46 18.24 29.38
C LEU A 250 -8.56 17.35 30.25
N LYS A 251 -9.10 16.28 30.86
CA LYS A 251 -8.34 15.30 31.67
C LYS A 251 -7.19 14.61 30.92
N ASP A 252 -7.28 14.51 29.59
CA ASP A 252 -6.25 13.91 28.74
C ASP A 252 -5.15 14.90 28.31
N ILE A 253 -5.39 16.21 28.45
CA ILE A 253 -4.46 17.27 28.08
C ILE A 253 -3.45 17.49 29.19
N SER A 254 -2.18 17.68 28.86
CA SER A 254 -1.13 17.93 29.86
C SER A 254 -1.23 19.33 30.48
N ASP A 255 -0.70 19.52 31.70
CA ASP A 255 -0.74 20.83 32.35
C ASP A 255 0.05 21.90 31.59
N ASP A 256 1.16 21.53 30.95
CA ASP A 256 1.94 22.45 30.10
C ASP A 256 1.10 22.99 28.93
N GLU A 257 0.25 22.15 28.34
CA GLU A 257 -0.65 22.54 27.25
C GLU A 257 -1.85 23.34 27.76
N VAL A 258 -2.38 23.00 28.94
CA VAL A 258 -3.43 23.79 29.61
C VAL A 258 -2.92 25.21 29.93
N ASP A 259 -1.65 25.36 30.29
CA ASP A 259 -1.04 26.66 30.57
C ASP A 259 -0.96 27.57 29.34
N ILE A 260 -0.88 26.99 28.12
CA ILE A 260 -0.98 27.75 26.86
C ILE A 260 -2.38 28.36 26.71
N LEU A 261 -3.41 27.68 27.24
CA LEU A 261 -4.81 28.07 27.11
C LEU A 261 -5.34 28.93 28.28
N LYS A 262 -4.49 29.29 29.26
CA LYS A 262 -4.89 30.00 30.50
C LYS A 262 -5.65 31.32 30.31
N ASP A 263 -5.45 31.97 29.16
CA ASP A 263 -6.07 33.25 28.80
C ASP A 263 -7.22 33.09 27.80
N ALA A 264 -7.83 31.90 27.74
CA ALA A 264 -9.02 31.65 26.94
C ALA A 264 -10.16 32.61 27.31
N ILE A 265 -10.84 33.11 26.27
CA ILE A 265 -12.02 33.96 26.37
C ILE A 265 -13.25 33.37 25.69
N HIS A 266 -13.03 32.46 24.73
CA HIS A 266 -14.10 31.82 23.98
C HIS A 266 -13.66 30.43 23.56
N ILE A 267 -14.60 29.48 23.65
CA ILE A 267 -14.41 28.09 23.27
C ILE A 267 -15.60 27.69 22.39
N ASP A 268 -15.30 27.12 21.24
CA ASP A 268 -16.29 26.50 20.36
C ASP A 268 -15.96 25.00 20.21
N VAL A 269 -17.00 24.17 20.29
CA VAL A 269 -16.86 22.71 20.31
C VAL A 269 -17.80 22.11 19.29
N SER A 270 -17.24 21.38 18.33
CA SER A 270 -18.00 20.58 17.38
C SER A 270 -17.66 19.11 17.57
N SER A 271 -18.65 18.24 17.56
CA SER A 271 -18.45 16.78 17.64
C SER A 271 -19.22 16.06 16.55
N LYS A 272 -18.63 15.00 15.99
CA LYS A 272 -19.26 14.16 14.99
C LYS A 272 -18.92 12.68 15.22
N LEU A 273 -19.91 11.81 15.03
CA LEU A 273 -19.69 10.36 15.02
C LEU A 273 -19.30 9.91 13.61
N LEU A 274 -18.09 9.39 13.47
CA LEU A 274 -17.54 8.83 12.24
C LEU A 274 -17.77 7.31 12.22
N MET A 275 -18.73 6.86 11.41
CA MET A 275 -19.16 5.45 11.34
C MET A 275 -18.45 4.73 10.18
N PHE A 276 -17.60 3.74 10.44
CA PHE A 276 -16.84 3.05 9.39
C PHE A 276 -17.58 1.86 8.78
N ASP A 277 -18.53 1.28 9.51
CA ASP A 277 -19.36 0.14 9.10
C ASP A 277 -20.86 0.42 9.33
N PRO A 278 -21.42 1.51 8.79
CA PRO A 278 -22.82 1.85 9.04
C PRO A 278 -23.76 0.77 8.49
N ASN A 279 -24.81 0.47 9.25
CA ASN A 279 -25.92 -0.32 8.76
C ASN A 279 -26.91 0.61 8.05
N GLU A 280 -27.30 0.25 6.83
CA GLU A 280 -28.31 0.98 6.06
C GLU A 280 -29.69 0.42 6.35
N GLU A 281 -30.61 1.29 6.76
CA GLU A 281 -32.03 0.98 6.86
C GLU A 281 -32.81 1.92 5.94
N THR A 282 -33.61 1.34 5.06
CA THR A 282 -34.52 2.10 4.22
C THR A 282 -35.86 2.23 4.94
N ILE A 283 -36.22 3.45 5.29
CA ILE A 283 -37.50 3.77 5.92
C ILE A 283 -38.37 4.51 4.90
N LYS A 284 -39.64 4.10 4.80
CA LYS A 284 -40.62 4.82 4.01
C LYS A 284 -41.20 5.93 4.89
N ASP A 285 -41.07 7.18 4.47
CA ASP A 285 -41.67 8.31 5.17
C ASP A 285 -43.19 8.35 4.99
N GLU A 286 -43.85 9.24 5.74
CA GLU A 286 -45.30 9.44 5.70
C GLU A 286 -45.80 9.88 4.31
N SER A 287 -44.91 10.44 3.47
CA SER A 287 -45.19 10.86 2.09
C SER A 287 -44.98 9.73 1.07
N GLY A 288 -44.53 8.56 1.54
CA GLY A 288 -44.26 7.39 0.72
C GLY A 288 -42.89 7.37 0.03
N ILE A 289 -42.00 8.30 0.35
CA ILE A 289 -40.62 8.37 -0.16
C ILE A 289 -39.73 7.47 0.70
N TYR A 290 -38.86 6.71 0.03
CA TYR A 290 -37.86 5.88 0.69
C TYR A 290 -36.64 6.72 1.06
N ASN A 291 -36.36 6.84 2.35
CA ASN A 291 -35.17 7.51 2.89
C ASN A 291 -34.22 6.46 3.48
N THR A 292 -32.93 6.55 3.15
CA THR A 292 -31.89 5.67 3.73
C THR A 292 -31.30 6.33 4.97
N ILE A 293 -31.49 5.70 6.13
CA ILE A 293 -30.88 6.12 7.39
C ILE A 293 -29.68 5.21 7.67
N HIS A 294 -28.58 5.82 8.13
CA HIS A 294 -27.37 5.12 8.52
C HIS A 294 -27.35 4.97 10.04
N LYS A 295 -27.36 3.73 10.54
CA LYS A 295 -27.18 3.43 11.96
C LYS A 295 -25.72 3.07 12.26
N PRO A 296 -25.19 3.46 13.45
CA PRO A 296 -23.84 3.07 13.86
C PRO A 296 -23.65 1.55 13.82
N GLY A 297 -22.55 1.11 13.21
CA GLY A 297 -22.11 -0.28 13.23
C GLY A 297 -21.30 -0.62 14.46
N LYS A 298 -20.31 -1.51 14.32
CA LYS A 298 -19.39 -1.90 15.39
C LYS A 298 -18.20 -0.95 15.50
N SER A 299 -17.77 -0.34 14.39
CA SER A 299 -16.57 0.50 14.29
C SER A 299 -16.94 1.97 14.15
N ASN A 300 -16.95 2.68 15.28
CA ASN A 300 -17.31 4.08 15.34
C ASN A 300 -16.28 4.90 16.13
N LEU A 301 -15.89 6.02 15.55
CA LEU A 301 -14.96 6.99 16.14
C LEU A 301 -15.71 8.29 16.39
N LYS A 302 -15.68 8.82 17.62
CA LYS A 302 -16.15 10.17 17.90
C LYS A 302 -14.99 11.14 17.66
N ALA A 303 -15.16 12.05 16.72
CA ALA A 303 -14.24 13.17 16.48
C ALA A 303 -14.82 14.44 17.11
N THR A 304 -13.96 15.25 17.72
CA THR A 304 -14.32 16.48 18.41
C THR A 304 -13.24 17.53 18.14
N THR A 305 -13.61 18.61 17.44
CA THR A 305 -12.75 19.79 17.28
C THR A 305 -13.11 20.81 18.35
N ILE A 306 -12.12 21.31 19.08
CA ILE A 306 -12.27 22.36 20.09
C ILE A 306 -11.44 23.55 19.64
N TYR A 307 -12.09 24.67 19.32
CA TYR A 307 -11.44 25.95 19.06
C TYR A 307 -11.35 26.76 20.34
N VAL A 308 -10.18 27.33 20.61
CA VAL A 308 -9.93 28.16 21.78
C VAL A 308 -9.33 29.49 21.33
N GLU A 309 -10.06 30.57 21.58
CA GLU A 309 -9.59 31.93 21.33
C GLU A 309 -9.07 32.55 22.63
N LEU A 310 -7.86 33.12 22.59
CA LEU A 310 -7.23 33.81 23.72
C LEU A 310 -7.49 35.32 23.69
N LYS A 311 -7.25 35.99 24.83
CA LYS A 311 -7.36 37.46 24.98
C LYS A 311 -6.59 38.26 23.95
N ASP A 312 -5.45 37.75 23.50
CA ASP A 312 -4.54 38.40 22.53
C ASP A 312 -4.85 38.06 21.07
N ASN A 313 -6.04 37.49 20.81
CA ASN A 313 -6.54 37.07 19.49
C ASN A 313 -5.77 35.89 18.86
N ARG A 314 -4.90 35.19 19.60
CA ARG A 314 -4.39 33.89 19.15
C ARG A 314 -5.51 32.86 19.21
N MET A 315 -5.58 32.02 18.18
CA MET A 315 -6.51 30.90 18.14
C MET A 315 -5.76 29.57 18.11
N TYR A 316 -6.23 28.66 18.93
CA TYR A 316 -5.73 27.30 19.05
C TYR A 316 -6.85 26.32 18.75
N ALA A 317 -6.50 25.13 18.30
CA ALA A 317 -7.44 24.04 18.14
C ALA A 317 -6.88 22.73 18.68
N ILE A 318 -7.77 21.96 19.30
CA ILE A 318 -7.52 20.58 19.72
C ILE A 318 -8.46 19.70 18.91
N GLU A 319 -7.88 18.84 18.08
CA GLU A 319 -8.61 17.79 17.40
C GLU A 319 -8.52 16.51 18.23
N TYR A 320 -9.63 16.11 18.84
CA TYR A 320 -9.72 14.94 19.71
C TYR A 320 -10.51 13.83 19.02
N PHE A 321 -10.01 12.60 19.07
CA PHE A 321 -10.71 11.45 18.52
C PHE A 321 -10.71 10.27 19.50
N GLN A 322 -11.85 9.60 19.63
CA GLN A 322 -12.02 8.48 20.54
C GLN A 322 -12.81 7.35 19.87
N TRP A 323 -12.29 6.13 19.95
CA TRP A 323 -13.02 4.95 19.53
C TRP A 323 -14.11 4.63 20.57
N LEU A 324 -15.36 4.60 20.11
CA LEU A 324 -16.52 4.19 20.92
C LEU A 324 -16.86 2.71 20.71
N GLY A 325 -16.46 2.16 19.56
CA GLY A 325 -16.53 0.75 19.23
C GLY A 325 -15.59 0.46 18.07
N GLY A 326 -15.03 -0.73 17.99
CA GLY A 326 -13.92 -1.01 17.08
C GLY A 326 -12.59 -0.48 17.62
N SER A 327 -11.57 -0.41 16.78
CA SER A 327 -10.19 -0.14 17.23
C SER A 327 -9.22 0.07 16.06
N ALA A 328 -8.20 0.88 16.29
CA ALA A 328 -7.14 1.19 15.32
C ALA A 328 -5.85 0.41 15.65
N TYR A 329 -5.88 -0.91 15.45
CA TYR A 329 -4.77 -1.77 15.86
C TYR A 329 -3.54 -1.70 14.93
N TRP A 330 -3.70 -1.42 13.64
CA TRP A 330 -2.64 -1.60 12.64
C TRP A 330 -2.59 -0.44 11.65
N HIS A 331 -1.95 0.66 12.06
CA HIS A 331 -1.49 1.74 11.18
C HIS A 331 -2.67 2.38 10.41
N ASP A 332 -3.66 2.82 11.18
CA ASP A 332 -4.61 3.83 10.73
C ASP A 332 -3.87 5.18 10.57
N GLY A 333 -4.54 6.19 10.04
CA GLY A 333 -3.94 7.50 9.87
C GLY A 333 -4.96 8.61 9.81
N PHE A 334 -4.51 9.83 10.07
CA PHE A 334 -5.34 11.00 9.93
C PHE A 334 -4.60 12.14 9.23
N THR A 335 -5.38 13.07 8.68
CA THR A 335 -4.88 14.38 8.25
C THR A 335 -5.79 15.49 8.75
N ILE A 336 -5.21 16.62 9.09
CA ILE A 336 -5.91 17.86 9.43
C ILE A 336 -5.48 18.91 8.40
N SER A 337 -6.46 19.51 7.76
CA SER A 337 -6.30 20.64 6.86
C SER A 337 -7.23 21.76 7.27
N GLY A 338 -6.83 23.00 7.06
CA GLY A 338 -7.66 24.17 7.36
C GLY A 338 -7.54 25.24 6.28
N SER A 339 -8.44 26.22 6.34
CA SER A 339 -8.40 27.41 5.51
C SER A 339 -7.19 28.30 5.85
N GLU A 340 -6.80 28.31 7.12
CA GLU A 340 -5.63 29.04 7.63
C GLU A 340 -4.45 28.10 7.88
N LYS A 341 -3.24 28.67 7.94
CA LYS A 341 -2.03 27.90 8.14
C LYS A 341 -2.03 27.29 9.54
N LEU A 342 -1.74 25.99 9.60
CA LEU A 342 -1.73 25.21 10.83
C LEU A 342 -0.30 25.11 11.36
N ARG A 343 -0.10 25.34 12.66
CA ARG A 343 1.18 25.11 13.33
C ARG A 343 1.01 24.06 14.40
N LEU A 344 1.53 22.85 14.13
CA LEU A 344 1.55 21.76 15.10
C LEU A 344 2.29 22.18 16.38
N ILE A 345 1.66 21.93 17.52
CA ILE A 345 2.25 22.12 18.86
C ILE A 345 2.62 20.76 19.43
N ASN A 346 1.65 19.85 19.53
CA ASN A 346 1.83 18.52 20.09
C ASN A 346 0.73 17.56 19.64
N GLY A 347 0.86 16.28 19.97
CA GLY A 347 -0.22 15.31 19.86
C GLY A 347 0.11 13.98 20.50
N ARG A 348 -0.91 13.35 21.10
CA ARG A 348 -0.74 12.12 21.89
C ARG A 348 -1.80 11.08 21.56
N LEU A 349 -1.42 9.81 21.66
CA LEU A 349 -2.31 8.66 21.74
C LEU A 349 -2.43 8.22 23.19
N LEU A 350 -3.64 7.90 23.62
CA LEU A 350 -3.95 7.39 24.95
C LEU A 350 -4.78 6.12 24.85
N TYR A 351 -4.49 5.16 25.70
CA TYR A 351 -5.22 3.90 25.77
C TYR A 351 -5.09 3.27 27.16
N GLU A 352 -5.97 2.33 27.47
CA GLU A 352 -5.88 1.51 28.68
C GLU A 352 -5.48 0.09 28.32
N LYS A 353 -4.63 -0.54 29.14
CA LYS A 353 -4.29 -1.95 29.00
C LYS A 353 -4.10 -2.56 30.37
N ASN A 354 -4.80 -3.68 30.63
CA ASN A 354 -4.79 -4.38 31.92
C ASN A 354 -5.12 -3.46 33.11
N GLY A 355 -6.01 -2.47 32.92
CA GLY A 355 -6.41 -1.52 33.95
C GLY A 355 -5.46 -0.32 34.15
N THR A 356 -4.33 -0.26 33.45
CA THR A 356 -3.39 0.87 33.49
C THR A 356 -3.56 1.77 32.28
N SER A 357 -3.59 3.09 32.49
CA SER A 357 -3.63 4.10 31.43
C SER A 357 -2.23 4.40 30.90
N TYR A 358 -2.11 4.52 29.58
CA TYR A 358 -0.87 4.82 28.88
C TYR A 358 -1.04 6.00 27.94
N SER A 359 0.04 6.74 27.74
CA SER A 359 0.19 7.82 26.75
C SER A 359 1.39 7.52 25.87
N ALA A 360 1.32 7.87 24.59
CA ALA A 360 2.43 7.77 23.66
C ALA A 360 2.37 8.93 22.65
N ASP A 361 3.52 9.29 22.10
CA ASP A 361 3.57 10.23 20.97
C ASP A 361 2.90 9.60 19.75
N ILE A 362 2.23 10.42 18.94
CA ILE A 362 1.64 9.99 17.68
C ILE A 362 2.77 9.69 16.68
N PRO A 363 2.89 8.45 16.17
CA PRO A 363 3.93 8.13 15.19
C PRO A 363 3.83 8.98 13.93
N ARG A 364 4.99 9.46 13.46
CA ARG A 364 5.12 10.30 12.26
C ARG A 364 4.25 11.56 12.28
N LEU A 365 3.89 12.06 13.46
CA LEU A 365 3.16 13.31 13.60
C LEU A 365 4.03 14.49 13.13
N LYS A 366 3.56 15.20 12.10
CA LYS A 366 4.24 16.40 11.59
C LYS A 366 3.28 17.26 10.78
N ASN A 367 3.66 18.53 10.66
CA ASN A 367 3.09 19.42 9.67
C ASN A 367 3.97 19.38 8.41
N GLU A 368 3.43 18.91 7.28
CA GLU A 368 4.21 18.76 6.05
C GLU A 368 3.37 18.99 4.78
N MET A 369 4.04 19.24 3.66
CA MET A 369 3.41 19.25 2.34
C MET A 369 3.07 17.83 1.91
N ILE A 370 1.78 17.56 1.74
CA ILE A 370 1.29 16.26 1.26
C ILE A 370 0.80 16.42 -0.17
N SER A 371 1.45 15.69 -1.08
CA SER A 371 1.00 15.54 -2.46
C SER A 371 -0.18 14.58 -2.51
N GLN A 372 -1.24 15.01 -3.18
CA GLN A 372 -2.45 14.25 -3.41
C GLN A 372 -2.75 14.29 -4.91
N SER A 373 -2.76 13.13 -5.56
CA SER A 373 -3.16 12.97 -6.95
C SER A 373 -4.66 12.71 -7.04
N ASP A 374 -5.36 13.44 -7.88
CA ASP A 374 -6.76 13.12 -8.17
C ASP A 374 -6.90 11.89 -9.09
N LEU A 375 -8.13 11.54 -9.42
CA LEU A 375 -8.45 10.38 -10.27
C LEU A 375 -7.92 10.52 -11.71
N PHE A 376 -7.54 11.74 -12.12
CA PHE A 376 -6.97 12.07 -13.43
C PHE A 376 -5.45 12.27 -13.38
N GLY A 377 -4.82 12.02 -12.23
CA GLY A 377 -3.38 12.15 -12.04
C GLY A 377 -2.91 13.60 -11.84
N TYR A 378 -3.81 14.56 -11.61
CA TYR A 378 -3.42 15.91 -11.25
C TYR A 378 -2.90 15.93 -9.81
N GLU A 379 -1.63 16.28 -9.63
CA GLU A 379 -1.02 16.41 -8.32
C GLU A 379 -1.30 17.79 -7.73
N SER A 380 -1.96 17.79 -6.57
CA SER A 380 -2.11 18.96 -5.71
C SER A 380 -1.25 18.78 -4.47
N GLN A 381 -0.58 19.83 -4.03
CA GLN A 381 0.16 19.82 -2.77
C GLN A 381 -0.50 20.77 -1.78
N SER A 382 -0.67 20.29 -0.56
CA SER A 382 -1.25 21.09 0.52
C SER A 382 -0.51 20.82 1.83
N GLU A 383 -0.27 21.88 2.59
CA GLU A 383 0.28 21.77 3.94
C GLU A 383 -0.78 21.19 4.87
N LYS A 384 -0.47 20.06 5.50
CA LYS A 384 -1.39 19.31 6.35
C LYS A 384 -0.64 18.80 7.58
N ILE A 385 -1.34 18.74 8.71
CA ILE A 385 -0.87 17.96 9.86
C ILE A 385 -1.29 16.51 9.61
N ALA A 386 -0.32 15.59 9.62
CA ALA A 386 -0.58 14.16 9.43
C ALA A 386 0.08 13.35 10.53
N GLY A 387 -0.56 12.24 10.89
CA GLY A 387 -0.05 11.32 11.90
C GLY A 387 -0.65 9.92 11.71
N ALA A 388 0.11 8.92 12.13
CA ALA A 388 -0.32 7.53 12.11
C ALA A 388 -0.91 7.13 13.47
N VAL A 389 -1.90 6.25 13.45
CA VAL A 389 -2.57 5.75 14.66
C VAL A 389 -2.37 4.25 14.75
N ASN A 390 -1.82 3.81 15.88
CA ASN A 390 -1.57 2.39 16.12
C ASN A 390 -1.65 2.10 17.62
N TYR A 391 -2.74 1.49 18.08
CA TYR A 391 -2.87 1.09 19.47
C TYR A 391 -2.46 -0.38 19.67
N PRO A 392 -1.87 -0.74 20.83
CA PRO A 392 -1.53 -2.12 21.11
C PRO A 392 -2.76 -3.04 21.05
N PHE A 393 -2.58 -4.26 20.57
CA PHE A 393 -3.65 -5.25 20.55
C PHE A 393 -4.20 -5.50 21.96
N GLY A 394 -5.53 -5.59 22.06
CA GLY A 394 -6.26 -5.78 23.32
C GLY A 394 -6.22 -4.56 24.25
N SER A 395 -5.99 -3.35 23.72
CA SER A 395 -6.14 -2.12 24.48
C SER A 395 -7.56 -1.56 24.40
N ASP A 396 -8.01 -0.97 25.50
CA ASP A 396 -9.32 -0.36 25.67
C ASP A 396 -9.22 1.17 25.67
N ARG A 397 -10.37 1.85 25.56
CA ARG A 397 -10.50 3.32 25.63
C ARG A 397 -9.47 4.07 24.76
N GLN A 398 -9.31 3.59 23.53
CA GLN A 398 -8.39 4.13 22.55
C GLN A 398 -8.84 5.52 22.11
N ARG A 399 -7.99 6.52 22.34
CA ARG A 399 -8.26 7.92 22.01
C ARG A 399 -6.97 8.68 21.76
N GLY A 400 -7.05 9.82 21.10
CA GLY A 400 -5.90 10.66 20.87
C GLY A 400 -6.31 12.10 20.60
N TYR A 401 -5.33 12.99 20.65
CA TYR A 401 -5.54 14.38 20.28
C TYR A 401 -4.35 14.98 19.57
N VAL A 402 -4.62 16.02 18.80
CA VAL A 402 -3.62 16.86 18.16
C VAL A 402 -3.89 18.30 18.55
N PHE A 403 -2.87 18.96 19.09
CA PHE A 403 -2.93 20.35 19.49
C PHE A 403 -2.13 21.22 18.53
N TYR A 404 -2.77 22.24 17.98
CA TYR A 404 -2.16 23.12 16.99
C TYR A 404 -2.67 24.56 17.11
N GLN A 405 -1.86 25.50 16.64
CA GLN A 405 -2.23 26.90 16.52
C GLN A 405 -2.75 27.17 15.10
N LEU A 406 -3.76 28.02 14.99
CA LEU A 406 -4.21 28.59 13.73
C LEU A 406 -3.52 29.95 13.53
N ASP A 407 -2.77 30.09 12.44
CA ASP A 407 -2.18 31.37 12.06
C ASP A 407 -3.21 32.17 11.25
N ILE A 408 -4.12 32.83 11.98
CA ILE A 408 -5.25 33.57 11.41
C ILE A 408 -4.77 34.93 10.89
N ARG A 409 -5.01 35.18 9.60
CA ARG A 409 -4.77 36.49 9.00
C ARG A 409 -5.73 37.54 9.55
N LYS A 410 -5.27 38.81 9.64
CA LYS A 410 -5.99 39.91 10.31
C LYS A 410 -7.38 40.21 9.72
N ASP A 411 -7.59 39.86 8.45
CA ASP A 411 -8.81 40.10 7.67
C ASP A 411 -9.81 38.93 7.71
N VAL A 412 -9.45 37.80 8.32
CA VAL A 412 -10.27 36.59 8.32
C VAL A 412 -11.22 36.59 9.51
N GLY A 413 -12.53 36.65 9.21
CA GLY A 413 -13.60 36.58 10.21
C GLY A 413 -14.06 35.17 10.56
N THR A 414 -13.93 34.25 9.60
CA THR A 414 -14.33 32.85 9.72
C THR A 414 -13.38 31.96 8.93
N GLY A 415 -13.19 30.72 9.38
CA GLY A 415 -12.43 29.71 8.67
C GLY A 415 -13.02 28.33 8.87
N CYS A 416 -12.46 27.34 8.17
CA CYS A 416 -12.89 25.96 8.27
C CYS A 416 -11.70 25.00 8.39
N ASN A 417 -11.89 23.94 9.18
CA ASN A 417 -10.97 22.83 9.27
C ASN A 417 -11.68 21.53 8.88
N ILE A 418 -10.89 20.59 8.37
CA ILE A 418 -11.33 19.25 8.01
C ILE A 418 -10.38 18.27 8.67
N PHE A 419 -10.93 17.47 9.57
CA PHE A 419 -10.28 16.29 10.10
C PHE A 419 -10.68 15.07 9.28
N ASN A 420 -9.69 14.40 8.71
CA ASN A 420 -9.83 13.19 7.93
C ASN A 420 -9.27 12.02 8.74
N TYR A 421 -10.08 10.99 9.00
CA TYR A 421 -9.61 9.75 9.62
C TYR A 421 -9.76 8.58 8.65
N ILE A 422 -8.70 7.80 8.51
CA ILE A 422 -8.63 6.64 7.62
C ILE A 422 -8.49 5.38 8.48
N HIS A 423 -9.49 4.50 8.37
CA HIS A 423 -9.55 3.24 9.10
C HIS A 423 -9.42 2.03 8.18
N TYR A 424 -8.59 1.07 8.56
CA TYR A 424 -8.52 -0.24 7.92
C TYR A 424 -9.02 -1.34 8.86
N SER A 425 -10.02 -2.09 8.40
CA SER A 425 -10.60 -3.21 9.15
C SER A 425 -9.68 -4.44 9.25
N THR A 426 -8.64 -4.54 8.42
CA THR A 426 -7.74 -5.68 8.38
C THR A 426 -6.27 -5.28 8.63
N PRO A 427 -5.54 -6.04 9.47
CA PRO A 427 -4.12 -5.79 9.74
C PRO A 427 -3.22 -6.19 8.56
N PHE A 428 -3.68 -7.14 7.74
CA PHE A 428 -2.93 -7.68 6.61
C PHE A 428 -3.06 -6.78 5.38
N ARG A 429 -2.05 -5.95 5.15
CA ARG A 429 -1.95 -5.06 3.99
C ARG A 429 -0.60 -5.28 3.31
N SER A 430 -0.65 -5.70 2.05
CA SER A 430 0.53 -5.91 1.22
C SER A 430 0.81 -4.67 0.38
N SER A 431 2.10 -4.44 0.10
CA SER A 431 2.72 -3.13 -0.01
C SER A 431 2.64 -2.33 1.28
N TYR A 432 3.81 -1.98 1.79
CA TYR A 432 3.93 -1.04 2.88
C TYR A 432 3.64 0.36 2.35
N GLU A 433 2.75 1.05 3.05
CA GLU A 433 2.28 2.39 2.70
C GLU A 433 2.05 3.19 3.99
N GLU A 434 2.31 4.49 3.94
CA GLU A 434 1.95 5.43 5.01
C GLU A 434 0.50 5.88 4.79
N THR A 435 -0.39 5.43 5.67
CA THR A 435 -1.84 5.58 5.51
C THR A 435 -2.28 7.04 5.47
N GLU A 436 -1.67 7.85 6.33
CA GLU A 436 -1.90 9.29 6.46
C GLU A 436 -1.50 10.09 5.21
N ARG A 437 -0.74 9.51 4.29
CA ARG A 437 -0.33 10.15 3.03
C ARG A 437 -1.19 9.79 1.83
N LYS A 438 -2.18 8.92 2.00
CA LYS A 438 -3.04 8.53 0.87
C LYS A 438 -4.05 9.61 0.52
N ASN A 439 -4.25 9.78 -0.79
CA ASN A 439 -5.44 10.44 -1.30
C ASN A 439 -6.59 9.42 -1.41
N LEU A 440 -7.61 9.53 -0.56
CA LEU A 440 -8.71 8.55 -0.45
C LEU A 440 -10.09 9.18 -0.66
N ILE A 441 -10.21 10.18 -1.56
CA ILE A 441 -11.44 10.92 -1.84
C ILE A 441 -12.64 10.01 -2.19
N PHE A 442 -12.41 8.76 -2.63
CA PHE A 442 -13.46 7.81 -3.02
C PHE A 442 -13.40 6.46 -2.30
N THR A 443 -12.98 6.40 -1.04
CA THR A 443 -12.97 5.13 -0.31
C THR A 443 -13.94 5.09 0.86
N ASN A 444 -14.56 3.93 1.07
CA ASN A 444 -15.38 3.66 2.24
C ASN A 444 -14.59 3.63 3.56
N LYS A 445 -13.26 3.82 3.51
CA LYS A 445 -12.32 3.79 4.64
C LYS A 445 -12.05 5.17 5.24
N LEU A 446 -12.38 6.23 4.51
CA LEU A 446 -12.19 7.61 4.94
C LEU A 446 -13.48 8.14 5.58
N ARG A 447 -13.37 8.81 6.72
CA ARG A 447 -14.45 9.60 7.32
C ARG A 447 -13.94 10.98 7.70
N GLN A 448 -14.83 11.97 7.58
CA GLN A 448 -14.47 13.38 7.69
C GLN A 448 -15.34 14.10 8.71
N HIS A 449 -14.70 14.96 9.49
CA HIS A 449 -15.33 15.94 10.35
C HIS A 449 -14.90 17.33 9.89
N SER A 450 -15.81 18.02 9.20
CA SER A 450 -15.63 19.40 8.78
C SER A 450 -16.22 20.31 9.84
N THR A 451 -15.45 21.30 10.27
CA THR A 451 -15.83 22.26 11.30
C THR A 451 -15.48 23.67 10.85
N SER A 452 -16.15 24.66 11.41
CA SER A 452 -15.90 26.07 11.16
C SER A 452 -15.60 26.78 12.46
N PHE A 453 -14.85 27.86 12.40
CA PHE A 453 -14.64 28.77 13.53
C PHE A 453 -14.97 30.20 13.11
N THR A 454 -15.29 31.04 14.09
CA THR A 454 -15.43 32.49 13.94
C THR A 454 -14.48 33.21 14.88
N THR A 455 -14.03 34.41 14.51
CA THR A 455 -13.14 35.24 15.33
C THR A 455 -13.93 36.25 16.16
N LYS A 456 -13.34 36.76 17.24
CA LYS A 456 -13.95 37.80 18.07
C LYS A 456 -14.36 39.05 17.29
N SER A 457 -13.56 39.47 16.31
CA SER A 457 -13.88 40.63 15.48
C SER A 457 -15.13 40.39 14.64
N TYR A 458 -15.28 39.18 14.09
CA TYR A 458 -16.46 38.78 13.34
C TYR A 458 -17.71 38.70 14.23
N ARG A 459 -17.60 38.06 15.40
CA ARG A 459 -18.71 37.98 16.36
C ARG A 459 -19.17 39.38 16.77
N LYS A 460 -18.26 40.26 17.18
CA LYS A 460 -18.59 41.65 17.56
C LYS A 460 -19.29 42.47 16.48
N THR A 461 -19.18 42.09 15.21
CA THR A 461 -19.76 42.83 14.08
C THR A 461 -21.03 42.20 13.54
N ASN A 462 -21.30 40.92 13.82
CA ASN A 462 -22.38 40.15 13.19
C ASN A 462 -23.27 39.36 14.16
N GLU A 463 -22.89 39.28 15.45
CA GLU A 463 -23.65 38.67 16.55
C GLU A 463 -23.91 39.72 17.63
#